data_AF-A0AAN8U3L5-F1
#
_entry.id   AF-A0AAN8U3L5-F1
#
_cell.length_a   1.000
_cell.length_b   1.000
_cell.length_c   1.000
_cell.angle_alpha   90.00
_cell.angle_beta   90.00
_cell.angle_gamma   90.00
#
_symmetry.space_group_name_H-M   'P 1'
#
loop_
_entity.id
_entity.type
_entity.pdbx_description
1 polymer ?
#
loop_
_entity_poly.entity_id
_entity_poly.type
_entity_poly.pdbx_seq_one_letter_code
_entity_poly.pdbx_strand_id
1 'polypeptide(L)'
;MFKDRYIRISQEYRSTLPLESRDRPFTQEENENLWKQSDGESIRGSVYGYPEKVYQKKKSWYCGSSSLSFDGRDRETISAMNSKIAYLNAELTAVVEREKKRKEKEKKREEEIAATKEVENKRYAALQVQLTFIFESGNILPPCPASSDGSDQEGDENDKSDKESDQVDEE
;
A
#
# COMPACT_ATOMS: atom_id res chain seq x y z
N MET A 1 -40.17 -22.55 -11.65
CA MET A 1 -40.57 -23.26 -10.41
C MET A 1 -40.45 -22.40 -9.16
N PHE A 2 -39.28 -21.86 -8.79
CA PHE A 2 -39.17 -21.03 -7.57
C PHE A 2 -39.96 -19.70 -7.66
N LYS A 3 -39.74 -18.95 -8.74
CA LYS A 3 -40.41 -17.67 -9.01
C LYS A 3 -41.94 -17.82 -9.03
N ASP A 4 -42.46 -18.90 -9.59
CA ASP A 4 -43.90 -19.18 -9.69
C ASP A 4 -44.52 -19.47 -8.31
N ARG A 5 -43.80 -20.17 -7.42
CA ARG A 5 -44.23 -20.39 -6.04
C ARG A 5 -44.24 -19.09 -5.24
N TYR A 6 -43.19 -18.28 -5.39
CA TYR A 6 -43.11 -16.98 -4.72
C TYR A 6 -44.23 -16.03 -5.16
N ILE A 7 -44.53 -15.97 -6.45
CA ILE A 7 -45.65 -15.15 -6.97
C ILE A 7 -46.98 -15.62 -6.37
N ARG A 8 -47.22 -16.92 -6.34
CA ARG A 8 -48.46 -17.49 -5.77
C ARG A 8 -48.61 -17.18 -4.28
N ILE A 9 -47.60 -17.47 -3.47
CA ILE A 9 -47.63 -17.25 -2.01
C ILE A 9 -47.76 -15.75 -1.69
N SER A 10 -47.11 -14.89 -2.47
CA SER A 10 -47.23 -13.43 -2.32
C SER A 10 -48.65 -12.93 -2.62
N GLN A 11 -49.33 -13.49 -3.64
CA GLN A 11 -50.71 -13.14 -3.97
C GLN A 11 -51.70 -13.66 -2.92
N GLU A 12 -51.50 -14.88 -2.41
CA GLU A 12 -52.29 -15.44 -1.31
C GLU A 12 -52.15 -14.57 -0.05
N TYR A 13 -50.93 -14.16 0.29
CA TYR A 13 -50.67 -13.25 1.43
C TYR A 13 -51.32 -11.88 1.25
N ARG A 14 -51.26 -11.27 0.05
CA ARG A 14 -52.00 -10.01 -0.21
C ARG A 14 -53.51 -10.17 -0.05
N SER A 15 -54.04 -11.36 -0.33
CA SER A 15 -55.47 -11.62 -0.22
C SER A 15 -55.96 -11.65 1.24
N THR A 16 -55.07 -11.95 2.20
CA THR A 16 -55.39 -11.95 3.64
C THR A 16 -55.27 -10.57 4.29
N LEU A 17 -54.64 -9.60 3.63
CA LEU A 17 -54.52 -8.23 4.13
C LEU A 17 -55.81 -7.42 3.94
N PRO A 18 -56.08 -6.45 4.83
CA PRO A 18 -57.13 -5.44 4.66
C PRO A 18 -57.04 -4.75 3.30
N LEU A 19 -58.18 -4.36 2.73
CA LEU A 19 -58.26 -3.81 1.35
C LEU A 19 -57.30 -2.63 1.13
N GLU A 20 -57.13 -1.79 2.15
CA GLU A 20 -56.30 -0.59 2.14
C GLU A 20 -54.79 -0.87 2.11
N SER A 21 -54.36 -2.07 2.49
CA SER A 21 -52.94 -2.47 2.53
C SER A 21 -52.54 -3.48 1.45
N ARG A 22 -53.47 -3.92 0.59
CA ARG A 22 -53.20 -4.93 -0.46
C ARG A 22 -52.20 -4.48 -1.51
N ASP A 23 -52.14 -3.19 -1.81
CA ASP A 23 -51.26 -2.64 -2.84
C ASP A 23 -49.93 -2.10 -2.30
N ARG A 24 -49.80 -2.03 -0.97
CA ARG A 24 -48.57 -1.60 -0.31
C ARG A 24 -47.41 -2.57 -0.65
N PRO A 25 -46.19 -2.06 -0.89
CA PRO A 25 -45.01 -2.92 -1.01
C PRO A 25 -44.78 -3.69 0.29
N PHE A 26 -44.31 -4.93 0.18
CA PHE A 26 -43.93 -5.73 1.35
C PHE A 26 -42.79 -5.05 2.10
N THR A 27 -42.86 -5.08 3.43
CA THR A 27 -41.70 -4.80 4.27
C THR A 27 -40.62 -5.85 4.05
N GLN A 28 -39.38 -5.54 4.43
CA GLN A 28 -38.27 -6.48 4.31
C GLN A 28 -38.55 -7.78 5.06
N GLU A 29 -39.10 -7.72 6.26
CA GLU A 29 -39.41 -8.90 7.08
C GLU A 29 -40.51 -9.77 6.46
N GLU A 30 -41.59 -9.15 5.98
CA GLU A 30 -42.67 -9.87 5.26
C GLU A 30 -42.11 -10.54 4.01
N ASN A 31 -41.27 -9.82 3.26
CA ASN A 31 -40.63 -10.34 2.07
C ASN A 31 -39.76 -11.56 2.40
N GLU A 32 -38.87 -11.45 3.38
CA GLU A 32 -38.02 -12.56 3.84
C GLU A 32 -38.82 -13.79 4.27
N ASN A 33 -39.95 -13.60 4.97
CA ASN A 33 -40.83 -14.69 5.36
C ASN A 33 -41.54 -15.34 4.17
N LEU A 34 -41.96 -14.56 3.16
CA LEU A 34 -42.52 -15.08 1.92
C LEU A 34 -41.47 -15.84 1.09
N TRP A 35 -40.22 -15.37 1.06
CA TRP A 35 -39.10 -16.09 0.44
C TRP A 35 -38.89 -17.45 1.09
N LYS A 36 -38.83 -17.51 2.43
CA LYS A 36 -38.67 -18.76 3.18
C LYS A 36 -39.80 -19.76 2.95
N GLN A 37 -41.04 -19.28 2.80
CA GLN A 37 -42.17 -20.16 2.46
C GLN A 37 -42.13 -20.66 1.00
N SER A 38 -41.49 -19.89 0.12
CA SER A 38 -41.31 -20.24 -1.29
C SER A 38 -40.18 -21.24 -1.52
N ASP A 39 -39.23 -21.28 -0.58
CA ASP A 39 -38.23 -22.33 -0.38
C ASP A 39 -38.91 -23.63 0.11
N GLY A 40 -39.86 -24.18 -0.66
CA GLY A 40 -40.35 -25.55 -0.41
C GLY A 40 -39.16 -26.52 -0.29
N GLU A 41 -39.31 -27.63 0.46
CA GLU A 41 -38.23 -28.59 0.82
C GLU A 41 -37.00 -28.44 -0.06
N SER A 42 -35.95 -27.80 0.49
CA SER A 42 -34.69 -27.63 -0.22
C SER A 42 -34.16 -29.00 -0.62
N ILE A 43 -34.40 -29.40 -1.87
CA ILE A 43 -33.60 -30.43 -2.50
C ILE A 43 -32.18 -29.88 -2.46
N ARG A 44 -31.37 -30.49 -1.60
CA ARG A 44 -30.09 -30.03 -1.09
C ARG A 44 -29.05 -29.86 -2.21
N GLY A 45 -29.19 -28.85 -3.07
CA GLY A 45 -28.24 -28.62 -4.16
C GLY A 45 -28.66 -27.68 -5.29
N SER A 46 -29.82 -27.00 -5.23
CA SER A 46 -30.34 -26.23 -6.38
C SER A 46 -30.48 -24.70 -6.20
N VAL A 47 -29.66 -24.08 -5.34
CA VAL A 47 -29.71 -22.62 -5.03
C VAL A 47 -29.64 -21.71 -6.29
N TYR A 48 -29.15 -22.20 -7.44
CA TYR A 48 -29.08 -21.45 -8.69
C TYR A 48 -29.75 -22.13 -9.89
N GLY A 49 -30.69 -23.07 -9.68
CA GLY A 49 -31.33 -23.80 -10.79
C GLY A 49 -30.40 -24.74 -11.56
N TYR A 50 -29.18 -24.96 -11.05
CA TYR A 50 -28.29 -25.99 -11.54
C TYR A 50 -28.83 -27.35 -11.11
N PRO A 51 -29.00 -28.32 -12.03
CA PRO A 51 -29.41 -29.66 -11.63
C PRO A 51 -28.36 -30.24 -10.68
N GLU A 52 -28.82 -30.78 -9.55
CA GLU A 52 -28.07 -31.44 -8.48
C GLU A 52 -26.89 -32.27 -9.02
N LYS A 53 -27.14 -33.01 -10.11
CA LYS A 53 -26.18 -33.89 -10.79
C LYS A 53 -24.93 -33.15 -11.29
N VAL A 54 -25.07 -31.90 -11.72
CA VAL A 54 -23.95 -31.10 -12.24
C VAL A 54 -23.20 -30.40 -11.10
N TYR A 55 -23.89 -30.01 -10.02
CA TYR A 55 -23.23 -29.50 -8.81
C TYR A 55 -22.44 -30.61 -8.10
N GLN A 56 -23.02 -31.80 -7.95
CA GLN A 56 -22.32 -32.98 -7.41
C GLN A 56 -21.15 -33.39 -8.30
N LYS A 57 -21.30 -33.38 -9.63
CA LYS A 57 -20.19 -33.61 -10.56
C LYS A 57 -19.09 -32.55 -10.41
N LYS A 58 -19.42 -31.28 -10.23
CA LYS A 58 -18.41 -30.22 -10.04
C LYS A 58 -17.71 -30.33 -8.67
N LYS A 59 -18.44 -30.74 -7.62
CA LYS A 59 -17.85 -31.08 -6.33
C LYS A 59 -16.97 -32.32 -6.39
N SER A 60 -17.29 -33.34 -7.19
CA SER A 60 -16.45 -34.55 -7.29
C SER A 60 -15.08 -34.27 -7.92
N TRP A 61 -14.93 -33.14 -8.62
CA TRP A 61 -13.66 -32.70 -9.18
C TRP A 61 -12.78 -31.98 -8.14
N TYR A 62 -13.39 -31.47 -7.07
CA TYR A 62 -12.71 -30.71 -6.01
C TYR A 62 -12.57 -31.52 -4.71
N CYS A 63 -13.55 -32.37 -4.43
CA CYS A 63 -13.56 -33.38 -3.38
C CYS A 63 -13.60 -34.73 -4.09
N GLY A 64 -12.40 -35.22 -4.46
CA GLY A 64 -12.25 -36.56 -5.02
C GLY A 64 -12.98 -37.59 -4.17
N SER A 65 -13.68 -38.49 -4.86
CA SER A 65 -14.33 -39.66 -4.30
C SER A 65 -13.43 -40.31 -3.25
N SER A 66 -13.96 -40.44 -2.03
CA SER A 66 -13.30 -41.07 -0.88
C SER A 66 -13.03 -42.56 -1.17
N SER A 67 -11.96 -42.85 -1.91
CA SER A 67 -11.26 -44.14 -2.01
C SER A 67 -9.99 -44.02 -2.86
N LEU A 68 -9.39 -42.82 -3.01
CA LEU A 68 -8.00 -42.76 -3.50
C LEU A 68 -7.13 -43.12 -2.30
N SER A 69 -6.51 -44.30 -2.34
CA SER A 69 -5.49 -44.66 -1.36
C SER A 69 -4.47 -43.55 -1.36
N PHE A 70 -4.39 -42.80 -0.27
CA PHE A 70 -3.39 -41.79 -0.07
C PHE A 70 -2.04 -42.51 -0.07
N ASP A 71 -1.37 -42.51 -1.23
CA ASP A 71 -0.13 -43.25 -1.41
C ASP A 71 1.00 -42.56 -0.61
N GLY A 72 2.16 -43.19 -0.50
CA GLY A 72 3.31 -42.57 0.16
C GLY A 72 3.69 -41.24 -0.52
N ARG A 73 3.70 -41.21 -1.86
CA ARG A 73 4.15 -40.08 -2.68
C ARG A 73 3.36 -38.80 -2.42
N ASP A 74 2.05 -38.88 -2.19
CA ASP A 74 1.22 -37.75 -1.80
C ASP A 74 1.61 -37.21 -0.41
N ARG A 75 1.99 -38.10 0.52
CA ARG A 75 2.52 -37.78 1.87
C ARG A 75 3.85 -37.03 1.76
N GLU A 76 4.77 -37.54 0.95
CA GLU A 76 6.08 -36.93 0.76
C GLU A 76 5.97 -35.57 0.06
N THR A 77 5.09 -35.44 -0.93
CA THR A 77 4.84 -34.17 -1.64
C THR A 77 4.29 -33.11 -0.69
N ILE A 78 3.29 -33.47 0.13
CA ILE A 78 2.75 -32.56 1.15
C ILE A 78 3.81 -32.20 2.20
N SER A 79 4.64 -33.16 2.61
CA SER A 79 5.74 -32.90 3.55
C SER A 79 6.78 -31.93 2.96
N ALA A 80 7.15 -32.10 1.71
CA ALA A 80 8.07 -31.21 1.00
C ALA A 80 7.50 -29.78 0.87
N MET A 81 6.21 -29.66 0.54
CA MET A 81 5.53 -28.37 0.49
C MET A 81 5.49 -27.69 1.87
N ASN A 82 5.13 -28.44 2.92
CA ASN A 82 5.12 -27.91 4.29
C ASN A 82 6.50 -27.45 4.75
N SER A 83 7.55 -28.21 4.41
CA SER A 83 8.94 -27.83 4.69
C SER A 83 9.33 -26.54 3.96
N LYS A 84 8.92 -26.39 2.70
CA LYS A 84 9.16 -25.17 1.92
C LYS A 84 8.40 -23.97 2.49
N ILE A 85 7.16 -24.16 2.94
CA ILE A 85 6.38 -23.11 3.61
C ILE A 85 7.08 -22.67 4.90
N ALA A 86 7.53 -23.62 5.72
CA ALA A 86 8.27 -23.32 6.96
C ALA A 86 9.55 -22.52 6.69
N TYR A 87 10.32 -22.93 5.65
CA TYR A 87 11.51 -22.21 5.22
C TYR A 87 11.21 -20.76 4.80
N LEU A 88 10.23 -20.57 3.91
CA LEU A 88 9.85 -19.24 3.43
C LEU A 88 9.33 -18.35 4.55
N ASN A 89 8.60 -18.90 5.52
CA ASN A 89 8.13 -18.15 6.69
C ASN A 89 9.29 -17.69 7.58
N ALA A 90 10.30 -18.54 7.78
CA ALA A 90 11.51 -18.18 8.54
C ALA A 90 12.32 -17.09 7.80
N GLU A 91 12.48 -17.23 6.48
CA GLU A 91 13.16 -16.24 5.65
C GLU A 91 12.43 -14.89 5.67
N LEU A 92 11.09 -14.90 5.54
CA LEU A 92 10.27 -13.70 5.63
C LEU A 92 10.46 -12.98 6.98
N THR A 93 10.45 -13.73 8.08
CA THR A 93 10.69 -13.17 9.43
C THR A 93 12.06 -12.53 9.53
N ALA A 94 13.10 -13.18 8.98
CA ALA A 94 14.45 -12.63 8.97
C ALA A 94 14.58 -11.38 8.08
N VAL A 95 13.86 -11.31 6.96
CA VAL A 95 13.82 -10.12 6.09
C VAL A 95 13.14 -8.96 6.80
N VAL A 96 12.01 -9.19 7.47
CA VAL A 96 11.29 -8.16 8.22
C VAL A 96 12.17 -7.55 9.33
N GLU A 97 12.87 -8.36 10.11
CA GLU A 97 13.78 -7.86 11.15
C GLU A 97 14.97 -7.08 10.57
N ARG A 98 15.55 -7.54 9.45
CA ARG A 98 16.62 -6.81 8.75
C ARG A 98 16.13 -5.47 8.20
N GLU A 99 14.94 -5.42 7.63
CA GLU A 99 14.34 -4.19 7.09
C GLU A 99 14.07 -3.18 8.22
N LYS A 100 13.49 -3.64 9.33
CA LYS A 100 13.27 -2.80 10.53
C LYS A 100 14.56 -2.17 11.02
N LYS A 101 15.65 -2.96 11.10
CA LYS A 101 16.97 -2.45 11.48
C LYS A 101 17.54 -1.41 10.50
N ARG A 102 17.28 -1.56 9.21
CA ARG A 102 17.68 -0.57 8.19
C ARG A 102 16.91 0.74 8.37
N LYS A 103 15.59 0.66 8.53
CA LYS A 103 14.72 1.83 8.78
C LYS A 103 15.12 2.60 10.03
N GLU A 104 15.46 1.90 11.11
CA GLU A 104 15.92 2.57 12.34
C GLU A 104 17.24 3.32 12.13
N LYS A 105 18.20 2.72 11.42
CA LYS A 105 19.47 3.38 11.08
C LYS A 105 19.27 4.60 10.19
N GLU A 106 18.36 4.50 9.22
CA GLU A 106 18.02 5.61 8.32
C GLU A 106 17.39 6.77 9.09
N LYS A 107 16.41 6.50 9.96
CA LYS A 107 15.78 7.49 10.83
C LYS A 107 16.82 8.24 11.69
N LYS A 108 17.79 7.52 12.27
CA LYS A 108 18.88 8.15 13.05
C LYS A 108 19.74 9.10 12.21
N ARG A 109 20.07 8.72 10.98
CA ARG A 109 20.82 9.59 10.06
C ARG A 109 20.01 10.82 9.65
N GLU A 110 18.73 10.64 9.37
CA GLU A 110 17.84 11.78 9.04
C GLU A 110 17.71 12.76 10.21
N GLU A 111 17.60 12.25 11.45
CA GLU A 111 17.57 13.09 12.66
C GLU A 111 18.89 13.86 12.85
N GLU A 112 20.04 13.23 12.62
CA GLU A 112 21.35 13.90 12.67
C GLU A 112 21.50 14.99 11.59
N ILE A 113 21.07 14.69 10.36
CA ILE A 113 21.05 15.66 9.25
C ILE A 113 20.08 16.82 9.56
N ALA A 114 18.93 16.55 10.16
CA ALA A 114 17.98 17.58 10.54
C ALA A 114 18.55 18.50 11.63
N ALA A 115 19.21 17.92 12.65
CA ALA A 115 19.83 18.69 13.73
C ALA A 115 20.98 19.58 13.23
N THR A 116 21.84 19.06 12.37
CA THR A 116 22.94 19.84 11.77
C THR A 116 22.41 20.97 10.89
N LYS A 117 21.41 20.70 10.03
CA LYS A 117 20.72 21.73 9.24
C LYS A 117 20.08 22.82 10.10
N GLU A 118 19.47 22.47 11.24
CA GLU A 118 18.87 23.44 12.15
C GLU A 118 19.93 24.38 12.74
N VAL A 119 21.08 23.83 13.15
CA VAL A 119 22.21 24.62 13.68
C VAL A 119 22.76 25.57 12.60
N GLU A 120 22.97 25.10 11.39
CA GLU A 120 23.42 25.94 10.28
C GLU A 120 22.40 27.03 9.94
N ASN A 121 21.11 26.70 9.88
CA ASN A 121 20.07 27.67 9.59
C ASN A 121 20.03 28.81 10.63
N LYS A 122 20.23 28.49 11.91
CA LYS A 122 20.38 29.50 12.97
C LYS A 122 21.60 30.40 12.75
N ARG A 123 22.74 29.83 12.31
CA ARG A 123 23.95 30.61 11.97
C ARG A 123 23.69 31.54 10.78
N TYR A 124 23.04 31.05 9.73
CA TYR A 124 22.66 31.86 8.58
C TYR A 124 21.72 33.01 8.98
N ALA A 125 20.71 32.74 9.81
CA ALA A 125 19.82 33.79 10.32
C ALA A 125 20.57 34.85 11.13
N ALA A 126 21.52 34.44 11.99
CA ALA A 126 22.34 35.39 12.75
C ALA A 126 23.24 36.25 11.84
N LEU A 127 23.88 35.64 10.84
CA LEU A 127 24.69 36.36 9.85
C LEU A 127 23.84 37.32 9.02
N GLN A 128 22.63 36.91 8.63
CA GLN A 128 21.69 37.76 7.90
C GLN A 128 21.32 39.00 8.72
N VAL A 129 21.03 38.85 10.02
CA VAL A 129 20.75 40.00 10.91
C VAL A 129 21.95 40.94 11.00
N GLN A 130 23.17 40.41 11.16
CA GLN A 130 24.39 41.22 11.20
C GLN A 130 24.61 42.00 9.89
N LEU A 131 24.41 41.34 8.75
CA LEU A 131 24.55 41.96 7.44
C LEU A 131 23.52 43.07 7.22
N THR A 132 22.26 42.82 7.57
CA THR A 132 21.20 43.83 7.48
C THR A 132 21.52 45.05 8.35
N PHE A 133 21.98 44.84 9.58
CA PHE A 133 22.39 45.93 10.48
C PHE A 133 23.51 46.80 9.88
N ILE A 134 24.48 46.18 9.20
CA ILE A 134 25.55 46.89 8.50
C ILE A 134 25.00 47.77 7.37
N PHE A 135 24.08 47.23 6.55
CA PHE A 135 23.48 47.98 5.46
C PHE A 135 22.58 49.13 5.95
N GLU A 136 21.83 48.93 7.04
CA GLU A 136 20.98 49.96 7.64
C GLU A 136 21.77 51.05 8.38
N SER A 137 22.88 50.68 9.02
CA SER A 137 23.72 51.64 9.75
C SER A 137 24.55 52.57 8.85
N GLY A 138 24.49 52.41 7.52
CA GLY A 138 25.05 53.36 6.55
C GLY A 138 26.58 53.50 6.58
N ASN A 139 27.30 52.56 7.20
CA ASN A 139 28.73 52.71 7.51
C ASN A 139 29.70 52.11 6.48
N ILE A 140 29.25 51.62 5.32
CA ILE A 140 30.14 50.94 4.35
C ILE A 140 29.88 51.30 2.88
N LEU A 141 29.74 52.59 2.56
CA LEU A 141 30.34 53.02 1.28
C LEU A 141 31.66 53.69 1.62
N PRO A 142 32.83 53.04 1.38
CA PRO A 142 34.04 53.82 1.23
C PRO A 142 33.78 54.89 0.15
N PRO A 143 34.26 56.14 0.31
CA PRO A 143 34.18 57.13 -0.75
C PRO A 143 34.74 56.48 -2.02
N CYS A 144 33.96 56.44 -3.10
CA CYS A 144 34.46 55.99 -4.40
C CYS A 144 35.73 56.80 -4.68
N PRO A 145 36.90 56.16 -4.85
CA PRO A 145 38.12 56.90 -5.13
C PRO A 145 37.88 57.67 -6.43
N ALA A 146 37.90 58.99 -6.35
CA ALA A 146 37.96 59.83 -7.53
C ALA A 146 39.17 59.35 -8.35
N SER A 147 38.94 59.09 -9.63
CA SER A 147 39.95 58.63 -10.59
C SER A 147 41.21 59.51 -10.50
N SER A 148 42.20 59.04 -9.75
CA SER A 148 43.54 59.60 -9.79
C SER A 148 44.21 58.99 -11.01
N ASP A 149 44.13 59.75 -12.10
CA ASP A 149 44.95 59.62 -13.28
C ASP A 149 46.42 59.47 -12.83
N GLY A 150 47.05 58.32 -13.07
CA GLY A 150 48.28 58.02 -12.35
C GLY A 150 48.96 56.68 -12.62
N SER A 151 49.29 56.44 -13.88
CA SER A 151 50.50 55.77 -14.35
C SER A 151 50.69 54.26 -14.14
N ASP A 152 51.01 53.63 -15.26
CA ASP A 152 51.49 52.26 -15.47
C ASP A 152 52.64 51.85 -14.54
N GLN A 153 52.66 50.58 -14.12
CA GLN A 153 53.87 49.78 -14.27
C GLN A 153 53.62 48.26 -14.20
N GLU A 154 54.31 47.60 -15.13
CA GLU A 154 54.40 46.18 -15.43
C GLU A 154 54.98 45.32 -14.29
N GLY A 155 54.81 44.00 -14.44
CA GLY A 155 55.57 42.97 -13.75
C GLY A 155 54.69 42.14 -12.82
N ASP A 156 54.75 40.82 -12.79
CA ASP A 156 55.70 39.88 -13.38
C ASP A 156 55.04 38.49 -13.27
N GLU A 157 55.45 37.60 -14.15
CA GLU A 157 54.95 36.26 -14.38
C GLU A 157 55.20 35.35 -13.17
N ASN A 158 54.27 34.43 -12.87
CA ASN A 158 54.64 33.12 -12.34
C ASN A 158 53.55 32.07 -12.56
N ASP A 159 53.69 31.41 -13.71
CA ASP A 159 53.88 29.97 -13.92
C ASP A 159 53.62 28.97 -12.76
N LYS A 160 53.08 27.82 -13.18
CA LYS A 160 52.94 26.51 -12.51
C LYS A 160 51.87 26.35 -11.44
N SER A 161 51.17 25.24 -11.33
CA SER A 161 50.79 24.11 -12.18
C SER A 161 49.96 23.25 -11.23
N ASP A 162 48.96 22.52 -11.70
CA ASP A 162 48.93 21.06 -11.54
C ASP A 162 47.58 20.46 -11.90
N LYS A 163 47.72 19.23 -12.37
CA LYS A 163 46.83 18.45 -13.20
C LYS A 163 45.69 17.82 -12.41
N GLU A 164 44.53 17.84 -13.05
CA GLU A 164 43.61 16.74 -13.29
C GLU A 164 44.05 15.35 -12.79
N SER A 165 43.15 14.69 -12.05
CA SER A 165 43.03 13.23 -11.98
C SER A 165 41.62 12.88 -11.49
N ASP A 166 40.71 12.67 -12.45
CA ASP A 166 39.43 11.96 -12.25
C ASP A 166 39.58 10.50 -12.74
N GLN A 167 38.69 9.62 -12.27
CA GLN A 167 38.41 8.21 -12.66
C GLN A 167 39.34 7.15 -12.03
N VAL A 168 38.87 6.23 -11.16
CA VAL A 168 37.76 5.24 -11.21
C VAL A 168 37.91 4.26 -12.37
N ASP A 169 38.36 3.03 -12.09
CA ASP A 169 37.55 1.82 -12.31
C ASP A 169 38.24 0.56 -11.75
N GLU A 170 37.40 -0.30 -11.18
CA GLU A 170 37.70 -1.62 -10.64
C GLU A 170 37.85 -2.67 -11.74
N GLU A 171 38.70 -3.67 -11.49
CA GLU A 171 38.47 -5.06 -11.91
C GLU A 171 38.88 -6.02 -10.78
#